data_AF-A0A1B6EA83-F1
#
_entry.id   AF-A0A1B6EA83-F1
#
_cell.length_a   1.000
_cell.length_b   1.000
_cell.length_c   1.000
_cell.angle_alpha   90.00
_cell.angle_beta   90.00
_cell.angle_gamma   90.00
#
_symmetry.space_group_name_H-M   'P 1'
#
loop_
_entity.id
_entity.type
_entity.pdbx_description
1 polymer ?
#
loop_
_entity_poly.entity_id
_entity_poly.type
_entity_poly.pdbx_seq_one_letter_code
_entity_poly.pdbx_strand_id
1 'polypeptide(L)'
;MVAVDVTSLNLRGKLEDILKLMLVVWASESKAISTVSGELDESDKRVLVKRVSGEFGFRIHGSRPVVVSAIEPATPAESSGLEVGDIVISVNKVNVLDASHSEVVKLAHGGSDTLELEVARTSDVFTTGRTVKPLLSGTLLRLSTSSAKTRGSWVPRHFILKPDHCLYYYKSDTDSQPVGALHLADYTVSRTPDSGCPHSFRLSKKGASSLHLASSSAEKTEQWVAVLTQATKPILEPWLDDRCLKVPPTRIPQPDCAGTLCTLAHHRGKAWRRRFCLLKDACLYFYSDINSEVASGMVCLQGYRVQSSASGAKRFAFELVPPDPSLRHFYFYTDTEMDKKRWLAALEYSIDRWIKVG
;
A
#
# COMPACT_ATOMS: atom_id res chain seq x y z
N MET A 1 -33.67 -19.88 -35.16
CA MET A 1 -32.50 -20.68 -34.73
C MET A 1 -31.26 -19.91 -35.17
N VAL A 2 -30.84 -18.93 -34.39
CA VAL A 2 -29.74 -19.04 -33.40
C VAL A 2 -28.46 -19.57 -34.05
N ALA A 3 -27.67 -18.65 -34.60
CA ALA A 3 -26.23 -18.81 -34.73
C ALA A 3 -25.62 -18.09 -33.53
N VAL A 4 -25.09 -18.85 -32.56
CA VAL A 4 -24.23 -18.29 -31.51
C VAL A 4 -22.81 -18.31 -32.04
N ASP A 5 -22.22 -17.13 -32.12
CA ASP A 5 -20.88 -16.87 -32.60
C ASP A 5 -19.82 -17.46 -31.64
N VAL A 6 -18.99 -18.37 -32.17
CA VAL A 6 -18.00 -19.18 -31.43
C VAL A 6 -16.64 -18.48 -31.33
N THR A 7 -16.49 -17.23 -31.78
CA THR A 7 -15.18 -16.60 -31.92
C THR A 7 -14.67 -15.79 -30.71
N SER A 8 -15.50 -15.56 -29.68
CA SER A 8 -15.12 -14.75 -28.50
C SER A 8 -14.38 -15.50 -27.38
N LEU A 9 -14.26 -16.83 -27.48
CA LEU A 9 -13.60 -17.68 -26.48
C LEU A 9 -12.06 -17.76 -26.59
N ASN A 10 -11.44 -17.18 -27.63
CA ASN A 10 -10.06 -17.51 -27.97
C ASN A 10 -8.99 -16.48 -27.54
N LEU A 11 -9.34 -15.20 -27.35
CA LEU A 11 -8.32 -14.19 -27.04
C LEU A 11 -7.89 -14.20 -25.58
N ARG A 12 -8.86 -14.26 -24.65
CA ARG A 12 -8.59 -14.30 -23.21
C ARG A 12 -7.74 -15.52 -22.85
N GLY A 13 -8.13 -16.71 -23.32
CA GLY A 13 -7.37 -17.94 -23.07
C GLY A 13 -5.95 -17.87 -23.63
N LYS A 14 -5.78 -17.36 -24.86
CA LYS A 14 -4.45 -17.15 -25.45
C LYS A 14 -3.60 -16.14 -24.68
N LEU A 15 -4.20 -15.05 -24.19
CA LEU A 15 -3.49 -14.06 -23.38
C LEU A 15 -3.11 -14.62 -22.01
N GLU A 16 -3.98 -15.44 -21.39
CA GLU A 16 -3.66 -16.16 -20.16
C GLU A 16 -2.51 -17.15 -20.37
N ASP A 17 -2.47 -17.84 -21.50
CA ASP A 17 -1.38 -18.77 -21.83
C ASP A 17 -0.07 -18.05 -22.14
N ILE A 18 -0.12 -16.89 -22.82
CA ILE A 18 1.06 -16.02 -23.00
C ILE A 18 1.57 -15.52 -21.65
N LEU A 19 0.69 -15.05 -20.76
CA LEU A 19 1.07 -14.58 -19.43
C LEU A 19 1.73 -15.70 -18.62
N LYS A 20 1.18 -16.93 -18.65
CA LYS A 20 1.79 -18.10 -18.00
C LYS A 20 3.18 -18.39 -18.56
N LEU A 21 3.34 -18.37 -19.88
CA LEU A 21 4.65 -18.57 -20.52
C LEU A 21 5.65 -17.48 -20.11
N MET A 22 5.22 -16.22 -20.05
CA MET A 22 6.07 -15.12 -19.59
C MET A 22 6.51 -15.28 -18.14
N LEU A 23 5.61 -15.72 -17.26
CA LEU A 23 5.93 -15.99 -15.85
C LEU A 23 6.92 -17.16 -15.70
N VAL A 24 6.78 -18.21 -16.52
CA VAL A 24 7.71 -19.35 -16.51
C VAL A 24 9.08 -18.96 -17.04
N VAL A 25 9.14 -18.20 -18.13
CA VAL A 25 10.41 -17.69 -18.70
C VAL A 25 11.11 -16.80 -17.68
N TRP A 26 10.38 -15.89 -17.03
CA TRP A 26 10.96 -15.03 -16.00
C TRP A 26 11.47 -15.83 -14.81
N ALA A 27 10.67 -16.73 -14.23
CA ALA A 27 11.13 -17.57 -13.13
C ALA A 27 12.36 -18.43 -13.50
N SER A 28 12.44 -18.87 -14.77
CA SER A 28 13.59 -19.61 -15.28
C SER A 28 14.82 -18.72 -15.47
N GLU A 29 14.64 -17.47 -15.91
CA GLU A 29 15.69 -16.46 -16.04
C GLU A 29 16.25 -16.05 -14.68
N SER A 30 15.40 -15.69 -13.70
CA SER A 30 15.82 -15.35 -12.33
C SER A 30 16.61 -16.48 -11.69
N LYS A 31 16.17 -17.73 -11.87
CA LYS A 31 16.89 -18.91 -11.40
C LYS A 31 18.24 -19.12 -12.09
N ALA A 32 18.31 -18.88 -13.39
CA ALA A 32 19.57 -18.97 -14.16
C ALA A 32 20.54 -17.87 -13.75
N ILE A 33 20.07 -16.64 -13.57
CA ILE A 33 20.87 -15.49 -13.11
C ILE A 33 21.45 -15.79 -11.72
N SER A 34 20.63 -16.22 -10.75
CA SER A 34 21.08 -16.56 -9.40
C SER A 34 22.15 -17.67 -9.39
N THR A 35 22.03 -18.64 -10.30
CA THR A 35 22.99 -19.75 -10.43
C THR A 35 24.34 -19.28 -11.00
N VAL A 36 24.35 -18.26 -11.87
CA VAL A 36 25.55 -17.76 -12.55
C VAL A 36 26.24 -16.64 -11.78
N SER A 37 25.50 -15.73 -11.15
CA SER A 37 26.05 -14.56 -10.44
C SER A 37 26.44 -14.85 -8.99
N GLY A 38 25.91 -15.91 -8.37
CA GLY A 38 26.09 -16.18 -6.94
C GLY A 38 25.41 -15.15 -6.01
N GLU A 39 24.72 -14.16 -6.59
CA GLU A 39 23.86 -13.21 -5.89
C GLU A 39 22.45 -13.82 -5.84
N LEU A 40 21.88 -13.92 -4.63
CA LEU A 40 20.48 -14.31 -4.47
C LEU A 40 19.63 -13.12 -4.93
N ASP A 41 19.00 -13.24 -6.10
CA ASP A 41 18.02 -12.28 -6.58
C ASP A 41 16.87 -12.18 -5.56
N GLU A 42 16.55 -10.97 -5.10
CA GLU A 42 15.53 -10.71 -4.04
C GLU A 42 14.10 -11.10 -4.47
N SER A 43 13.91 -11.44 -5.75
CA SER A 43 12.62 -11.81 -6.35
C SER A 43 12.18 -13.25 -6.03
N ASP A 44 13.14 -14.15 -5.73
CA ASP A 44 12.90 -15.56 -5.44
C ASP A 44 13.09 -15.84 -3.93
N LYS A 45 11.99 -15.80 -3.18
CA LYS A 45 12.04 -16.03 -1.73
C LYS A 45 11.90 -17.51 -1.42
N ARG A 46 12.87 -18.06 -0.68
CA ARG A 46 12.71 -19.35 -0.01
C ARG A 46 11.94 -19.16 1.29
N VAL A 47 10.76 -19.79 1.38
CA VAL A 47 9.87 -19.72 2.52
C VAL A 47 9.82 -21.09 3.20
N LEU A 48 10.08 -21.12 4.50
CA LEU A 48 10.01 -22.33 5.32
C LEU A 48 8.78 -22.25 6.22
N VAL A 49 7.73 -22.99 5.89
CA VAL A 49 6.49 -23.03 6.68
C VAL A 49 6.49 -24.25 7.58
N LYS A 50 6.61 -24.05 8.89
CA LYS A 50 6.55 -25.14 9.88
C LYS A 50 5.12 -25.34 10.35
N ARG A 51 4.57 -26.53 10.09
CA ARG A 51 3.21 -26.94 10.46
C ARG A 51 2.98 -26.77 11.98
N VAL A 52 1.85 -26.17 12.34
CA VAL A 52 1.37 -26.09 13.73
C VAL A 52 -0.05 -26.64 13.73
N SER A 53 -0.34 -27.58 14.63
CA SER A 53 -1.68 -28.20 14.77
C SER A 53 -2.22 -28.89 13.51
N GLY A 54 -1.34 -29.39 12.63
CA GLY A 54 -1.74 -30.12 11.42
C GLY A 54 -1.89 -29.27 10.15
N GLU A 55 -1.82 -27.94 10.25
CA GLU A 55 -2.05 -27.03 9.14
C GLU A 55 -0.87 -26.08 8.90
N PHE A 56 -0.73 -25.63 7.66
CA PHE A 56 0.25 -24.60 7.28
C PHE A 56 -0.37 -23.20 7.23
N GLY A 57 -1.69 -23.08 7.09
CA GLY A 57 -2.42 -21.80 7.16
C GLY A 57 -2.45 -20.98 5.88
N PHE A 58 -2.37 -21.62 4.71
CA PHE A 58 -2.54 -20.95 3.42
C PHE A 58 -3.33 -21.81 2.43
N ARG A 59 -3.95 -21.16 1.43
CA ARG A 59 -4.67 -21.81 0.34
C ARG A 59 -4.03 -21.50 -0.99
N ILE A 60 -4.02 -22.47 -1.89
CA ILE A 60 -3.50 -22.33 -3.26
C ILE A 60 -4.61 -22.53 -4.29
N HIS A 61 -4.45 -21.91 -5.46
CA HIS A 61 -5.34 -22.09 -6.60
C HIS A 61 -4.53 -22.12 -7.90
N GLY A 62 -5.21 -22.32 -9.03
CA GLY A 62 -4.54 -22.44 -10.32
C GLY A 62 -3.93 -23.82 -10.52
N SER A 63 -3.42 -24.03 -11.74
CA SER A 63 -2.78 -25.25 -12.21
C SER A 63 -1.89 -24.83 -13.36
N ARG A 64 -0.57 -25.02 -13.22
CA ARG A 64 0.43 -24.61 -14.22
C ARG A 64 0.39 -23.10 -14.57
N PRO A 65 0.77 -22.18 -13.64
CA PRO A 65 1.35 -22.43 -12.33
C PRO A 65 0.31 -22.40 -11.19
N VAL A 66 0.73 -22.81 -10.01
CA VAL A 66 -0.05 -22.76 -8.77
C VAL A 66 0.30 -21.49 -7.99
N VAL A 67 -0.72 -20.81 -7.45
CA VAL A 67 -0.60 -19.48 -6.83
C VAL A 67 -1.23 -19.48 -5.44
N VAL A 68 -0.66 -18.75 -4.49
CA VAL A 68 -1.23 -18.53 -3.16
C VAL A 68 -2.45 -17.62 -3.25
N SER A 69 -3.62 -18.12 -2.85
CA SER A 69 -4.91 -17.40 -2.88
C SER A 69 -5.28 -16.72 -1.57
N ALA A 70 -4.86 -17.28 -0.44
CA ALA A 70 -5.20 -16.78 0.87
C ALA A 70 -4.18 -17.25 1.90
N ILE A 71 -3.97 -16.40 2.91
CA ILE A 71 -3.17 -16.71 4.09
C ILE A 71 -4.04 -16.42 5.30
N GLU A 72 -4.06 -17.35 6.24
CA GLU A 72 -4.87 -17.28 7.44
C GLU A 72 -4.10 -16.52 8.54
N PRO A 73 -4.71 -15.53 9.21
CA PRO A 73 -4.04 -14.78 10.27
C PRO A 73 -3.60 -15.68 11.43
N ALA A 74 -2.49 -15.32 12.06
CA ALA A 74 -1.89 -16.03 13.19
C ALA A 74 -1.52 -17.51 12.89
N THR A 75 -1.28 -17.83 11.62
CA THR A 75 -0.82 -19.16 11.19
C THR A 75 0.65 -19.17 10.78
N PRO A 76 1.28 -20.35 10.69
CA PRO A 76 2.66 -20.45 10.27
C PRO A 76 2.96 -19.79 8.93
N ALA A 77 2.07 -19.88 7.94
CA ALA A 77 2.25 -19.27 6.62
C ALA A 77 2.44 -17.75 6.70
N GLU A 78 1.64 -17.05 7.51
CA GLU A 78 1.77 -15.60 7.72
C GLU A 78 3.12 -15.26 8.34
N SER A 79 3.50 -15.96 9.42
CA SER A 79 4.76 -15.73 10.13
C SER A 79 6.01 -16.10 9.32
N SER A 80 5.87 -16.99 8.33
CA SER A 80 6.96 -17.41 7.44
C SER A 80 7.20 -16.40 6.31
N GLY A 81 6.32 -15.40 6.17
CA GLY A 81 6.40 -14.36 5.16
C GLY A 81 6.06 -14.86 3.75
N LEU A 82 5.17 -15.85 3.65
CA LEU A 82 4.42 -16.14 2.42
C LEU A 82 3.42 -15.01 2.19
N GLU A 83 3.12 -14.67 0.94
CA GLU A 83 2.18 -13.61 0.58
C GLU A 83 1.11 -14.10 -0.41
N VAL A 84 -0.08 -13.49 -0.37
CA VAL A 84 -1.13 -13.78 -1.36
C VAL A 84 -0.68 -13.26 -2.72
N GLY A 85 -0.81 -14.11 -3.74
CA GLY A 85 -0.32 -13.83 -5.08
C GLY A 85 1.05 -14.44 -5.36
N ASP A 86 1.76 -15.00 -4.38
CA ASP A 86 3.00 -15.73 -4.63
C ASP A 86 2.78 -16.91 -5.59
N ILE A 87 3.62 -17.00 -6.63
CA ILE A 87 3.66 -18.12 -7.57
C ILE A 87 4.60 -19.18 -7.00
N VAL A 88 4.11 -20.40 -6.84
CA VAL A 88 4.91 -21.50 -6.32
C VAL A 88 5.82 -22.05 -7.41
N ILE A 89 7.13 -21.86 -7.26
CA ILE A 89 8.16 -22.34 -8.18
C ILE A 89 8.57 -23.76 -7.83
N SER A 90 8.82 -24.03 -6.55
CA SER A 90 9.16 -25.37 -6.06
C SER A 90 8.57 -25.68 -4.69
N VAL A 91 8.31 -26.97 -4.45
CA VAL A 91 7.87 -27.52 -3.17
C VAL A 91 8.86 -28.60 -2.77
N ASN A 92 9.49 -28.44 -1.60
CA ASN A 92 10.54 -29.32 -1.09
C ASN A 92 11.62 -29.62 -2.15
N LYS A 93 12.06 -28.56 -2.84
CA LYS A 93 13.07 -28.59 -3.93
C LYS A 93 12.62 -29.29 -5.22
N VAL A 94 11.37 -29.72 -5.31
CA VAL A 94 10.77 -30.24 -6.55
C VAL A 94 10.12 -29.06 -7.29
N ASN A 95 10.56 -28.78 -8.52
CA ASN A 95 9.93 -27.74 -9.34
C ASN A 95 8.46 -28.11 -9.65
N VAL A 96 7.55 -27.15 -9.49
CA VAL A 96 6.10 -27.34 -9.66
C VAL A 96 5.46 -26.38 -10.66
N LEU A 97 6.24 -25.61 -11.42
CA LEU A 97 5.71 -24.62 -12.37
C LEU A 97 4.75 -25.25 -13.40
N ASP A 98 5.06 -26.46 -13.85
CA ASP A 98 4.24 -27.24 -14.78
C ASP A 98 3.44 -28.37 -14.10
N ALA A 99 3.42 -28.40 -12.77
CA ALA A 99 2.64 -29.37 -12.01
C ALA A 99 1.16 -28.98 -11.93
N SER A 100 0.29 -29.98 -11.92
CA SER A 100 -1.13 -29.80 -11.62
C SER A 100 -1.34 -29.46 -10.15
N HIS A 101 -2.46 -28.78 -9.85
CA HIS A 101 -2.88 -28.50 -8.48
C HIS A 101 -2.78 -29.73 -7.55
N SER A 102 -3.29 -30.87 -8.01
CA SER A 102 -3.30 -32.12 -7.24
C SER A 102 -1.89 -32.65 -6.96
N GLU A 103 -0.94 -32.48 -7.88
CA GLU A 103 0.46 -32.88 -7.68
C GLU A 103 1.15 -31.98 -6.67
N VAL A 104 0.92 -30.66 -6.75
CA VAL A 104 1.45 -29.70 -5.76
C VAL A 104 0.92 -29.99 -4.36
N VAL A 105 -0.38 -30.27 -4.24
CA VAL A 105 -0.99 -30.67 -2.96
C VAL A 105 -0.37 -31.96 -2.43
N LYS A 106 -0.16 -32.97 -3.29
CA LYS A 106 0.50 -34.23 -2.88
C LYS A 106 1.93 -33.98 -2.39
N LEU A 107 2.71 -33.16 -3.09
CA LEU A 107 4.08 -32.82 -2.71
C LEU A 107 4.12 -32.07 -1.38
N ALA A 108 3.18 -31.14 -1.16
CA ALA A 108 3.07 -30.40 0.10
C ALA A 108 2.68 -31.27 1.30
N HIS A 109 1.95 -32.36 1.07
CA HIS A 109 1.53 -33.32 2.10
C HIS A 109 2.49 -34.49 2.29
N GLY A 110 3.41 -34.72 1.34
CA GLY A 110 4.22 -35.95 1.29
C GLY A 110 5.54 -35.93 2.06
N GLY A 111 5.95 -34.80 2.66
CA GLY A 111 7.37 -34.57 2.96
C GLY A 111 7.81 -34.46 4.42
N SER A 112 7.18 -33.62 5.25
CA SER A 112 7.70 -33.24 6.57
C SER A 112 6.73 -32.32 7.30
N ASP A 113 6.95 -32.10 8.60
CA ASP A 113 6.31 -31.02 9.37
C ASP A 113 6.77 -29.63 8.92
N THR A 114 7.79 -29.54 8.07
CA THR A 114 8.27 -28.28 7.47
C THR A 114 8.15 -28.34 5.96
N LEU A 115 7.49 -27.33 5.40
CA LEU A 115 7.31 -27.15 3.96
C LEU A 115 8.30 -26.11 3.46
N GLU A 116 9.23 -26.51 2.58
CA GLU A 116 10.14 -25.60 1.90
C GLU A 116 9.52 -25.18 0.57
N LEU A 117 9.22 -23.90 0.40
CA LEU A 117 8.67 -23.31 -0.81
C LEU A 117 9.70 -22.36 -1.43
N GLU A 118 9.88 -22.44 -2.74
CA GLU A 118 10.50 -21.38 -3.54
C GLU A 118 9.35 -20.67 -4.25
N VAL A 119 9.23 -19.36 -4.06
CA VAL A 119 8.13 -18.57 -4.64
C VAL A 119 8.65 -17.36 -5.40
N ALA A 120 7.99 -17.05 -6.52
CA ALA A 120 8.11 -15.78 -7.22
C ALA A 120 7.01 -14.84 -6.75
N ARG A 121 7.36 -13.63 -6.33
CA ARG A 121 6.38 -12.64 -5.88
C ARG A 121 5.70 -11.97 -7.06
N THR A 122 4.38 -12.14 -7.16
CA THR A 122 3.59 -11.47 -8.22
C THR A 122 3.41 -9.97 -7.94
N SER A 123 3.65 -9.51 -6.72
CA SER A 123 3.68 -8.09 -6.39
C SER A 123 4.70 -7.33 -7.23
N ASP A 124 5.84 -7.95 -7.56
CA ASP A 124 6.94 -7.31 -8.28
C ASP A 124 6.73 -7.35 -9.81
N VAL A 125 5.77 -8.15 -10.30
CA VAL A 125 5.39 -8.24 -11.72
C VAL A 125 4.62 -6.99 -12.19
N PHE A 126 3.85 -6.35 -11.29
CA PHE A 126 2.98 -5.22 -11.64
C PHE A 126 3.34 -3.90 -10.97
N THR A 127 4.14 -3.91 -9.90
CA THR A 127 4.87 -2.70 -9.52
C THR A 127 6.24 -2.81 -10.14
N THR A 128 6.56 -1.89 -11.06
CA THR A 128 7.94 -1.55 -11.41
C THR A 128 8.68 -1.14 -10.12
N GLY A 129 9.07 -2.14 -9.34
CA GLY A 129 9.69 -2.03 -8.03
C GLY A 129 11.14 -1.64 -8.20
N ARG A 130 11.39 -0.42 -8.69
CA ARG A 130 12.58 0.30 -8.25
C ARG A 130 12.47 0.34 -6.72
N THR A 131 13.42 -0.24 -6.01
CA THR A 131 13.75 0.21 -4.65
C THR A 131 14.02 1.72 -4.76
N VAL A 132 12.99 2.54 -4.53
CA VAL A 132 13.08 3.95 -4.86
C VAL A 132 13.90 4.61 -3.76
N LYS A 133 15.19 4.80 -4.02
CA LYS A 133 16.10 5.55 -3.15
C LYS A 133 15.44 6.87 -2.74
N PRO A 134 15.33 7.18 -1.43
CA PRO A 134 14.68 8.41 -0.99
C PRO A 134 15.43 9.64 -1.54
N LEU A 135 14.67 10.68 -1.89
CA LEU A 135 15.23 11.96 -2.33
C LEU A 135 16.04 12.62 -1.22
N LEU A 136 15.55 12.49 0.02
CA LEU A 136 16.22 12.97 1.21
C LEU A 136 15.68 12.25 2.45
N SER A 137 16.56 11.90 3.39
CA SER A 137 16.18 11.38 4.70
C SER A 137 16.98 12.04 5.80
N GLY A 138 16.42 12.11 7.01
CA GLY A 138 17.10 12.70 8.15
C GLY A 138 16.17 13.18 9.27
N THR A 139 16.75 13.40 10.43
CA THR A 139 16.01 13.82 11.63
C THR A 139 15.73 15.33 11.62
N LEU A 140 14.47 15.69 11.82
CA LEU A 140 14.01 17.07 12.01
C LEU A 140 13.18 17.18 13.29
N LEU A 141 13.18 18.36 13.90
CA LEU A 141 12.27 18.71 14.98
C LEU A 141 10.93 19.11 14.38
N ARG A 142 9.83 18.51 14.84
CA ARG A 142 8.46 18.86 14.47
C ARG A 142 7.76 19.55 15.62
N LEU A 143 7.09 20.67 15.38
CA LEU A 143 6.26 21.33 16.39
C LEU A 143 4.97 20.51 16.62
N SER A 144 4.81 19.96 17.81
CA SER A 144 3.56 19.31 18.22
C SER A 144 2.54 20.37 18.63
N THR A 145 1.39 20.38 17.98
CA THR A 145 0.22 21.19 18.35
C THR A 145 -0.75 20.34 19.16
N SER A 146 -0.26 19.71 20.23
CA SER A 146 -1.10 19.00 21.18
C SER A 146 -1.63 19.99 22.21
N SER A 147 -2.92 20.34 22.08
CA SER A 147 -3.77 21.02 23.08
C SER A 147 -3.72 22.55 23.10
N ALA A 148 -4.92 23.16 23.05
CA ALA A 148 -5.19 24.60 22.94
C ALA A 148 -4.78 25.47 24.16
N LYS A 149 -3.84 25.05 25.02
CA LYS A 149 -3.47 25.79 26.25
C LYS A 149 -1.97 25.83 26.60
N THR A 150 -1.08 25.23 25.83
CA THR A 150 0.39 25.32 26.05
C THR A 150 1.11 25.64 24.74
N ARG A 151 2.15 26.47 24.77
CA ARG A 151 3.04 26.69 23.61
C ARG A 151 3.49 25.32 23.09
N GLY A 152 3.36 25.08 21.79
CA GLY A 152 3.69 23.78 21.18
C GLY A 152 5.13 23.37 21.49
N SER A 153 5.35 22.07 21.67
CA SER A 153 6.67 21.51 21.95
C SER A 153 7.32 20.97 20.67
N TRP A 154 8.60 21.26 20.46
CA TRP A 154 9.38 20.70 19.35
C TRP A 154 9.85 19.27 19.69
N VAL A 155 9.53 18.31 18.83
CA VAL A 155 9.82 16.89 19.07
C VAL A 155 10.59 16.30 17.88
N PRO A 156 11.71 15.58 18.09
CA PRO A 156 12.46 14.97 17.00
C PRO A 156 11.65 13.85 16.31
N ARG A 157 11.70 13.82 14.99
CA ARG A 157 11.15 12.77 14.13
C ARG A 157 12.11 12.52 12.98
N HIS A 158 12.22 11.27 12.54
CA HIS A 158 12.98 10.95 11.34
C HIS A 158 12.10 11.16 10.12
N PHE A 159 12.52 11.96 9.15
CA PHE A 159 11.75 12.26 7.94
C PHE A 159 12.39 11.60 6.73
N ILE A 160 11.57 11.10 5.82
CA ILE A 160 11.98 10.52 4.55
C ILE A 160 11.10 11.10 3.45
N LEU A 161 11.69 11.80 2.50
CA LEU A 161 11.02 12.26 1.29
C LEU A 161 11.29 11.27 0.16
N LYS A 162 10.23 10.68 -0.39
CA LYS A 162 10.33 9.76 -1.52
C LYS A 162 10.05 10.48 -2.85
N PRO A 163 10.46 9.90 -4.00
CA PRO A 163 10.14 10.45 -5.33
C PRO A 163 8.66 10.47 -5.72
N ASP A 164 7.77 9.92 -4.91
CA ASP A 164 6.32 10.06 -5.01
C ASP A 164 5.82 11.43 -4.46
N HIS A 165 6.73 12.31 -4.04
CA HIS A 165 6.46 13.61 -3.44
C HIS A 165 5.70 13.50 -2.10
N CYS A 166 5.76 12.33 -1.46
CA CYS A 166 5.26 12.10 -0.11
C CYS A 166 6.42 12.20 0.89
N LEU A 167 6.22 13.06 1.88
CA LEU A 167 7.10 13.21 3.03
C LEU A 167 6.58 12.33 4.17
N TYR A 168 7.31 11.28 4.48
CA TYR A 168 7.05 10.36 5.57
C TYR A 168 7.80 10.80 6.82
N TYR A 169 7.25 10.52 7.99
CA TYR A 169 7.99 10.70 9.23
C TYR A 169 7.70 9.62 10.26
N TYR A 170 8.74 9.29 11.02
CA TYR A 170 8.81 8.17 11.95
C TYR A 170 9.21 8.69 13.34
N LYS A 171 8.98 7.91 14.40
CA LYS A 171 9.44 8.31 15.74
C LYS A 171 10.97 8.35 15.77
N SER A 172 11.61 7.34 15.19
CA SER A 172 13.04 7.17 14.99
C SER A 172 13.34 6.61 13.60
N ASP A 173 14.62 6.55 13.24
CA ASP A 173 15.14 5.94 12.01
C ASP A 173 15.08 4.40 11.99
N THR A 174 14.87 3.76 13.14
CA THR A 174 14.73 2.29 13.26
C THR A 174 13.29 1.80 13.20
N ASP A 175 12.32 2.72 13.23
CA ASP A 175 10.90 2.34 13.20
C ASP A 175 10.48 1.95 11.78
N SER A 176 9.90 0.77 11.64
CA SER A 176 9.31 0.31 10.38
C SER A 176 8.01 1.03 10.03
N GLN A 177 7.28 1.55 11.02
CA GLN A 177 5.95 2.15 10.85
C GLN A 177 6.01 3.69 10.87
N PRO A 178 5.59 4.39 9.80
CA PRO A 178 5.55 5.85 9.80
C PRO A 178 4.46 6.35 10.75
N VAL A 179 4.78 7.38 11.52
CA VAL A 179 3.82 8.14 12.35
C VAL A 179 2.90 8.99 11.47
N GLY A 180 3.32 9.30 10.25
CA GLY A 180 2.42 9.86 9.26
C GLY A 180 3.13 10.16 7.95
N ALA A 181 2.32 10.50 6.95
CA ALA A 181 2.79 10.91 5.63
C ALA A 181 2.09 12.21 5.21
N LEU A 182 2.78 12.99 4.39
CA LEU A 182 2.27 14.25 3.84
C LEU A 182 2.60 14.32 2.35
N HIS A 183 1.58 14.28 1.49
CA HIS A 183 1.76 14.56 0.07
C HIS A 183 1.95 16.06 -0.14
N LEU A 184 3.05 16.44 -0.80
CA LEU A 184 3.50 17.83 -0.87
C LEU A 184 2.83 18.67 -1.97
N ALA A 185 1.92 18.09 -2.76
CA ALA A 185 1.21 18.85 -3.80
C ALA A 185 0.44 20.05 -3.21
N ASP A 186 0.66 21.21 -3.82
CA ASP A 186 0.14 22.53 -3.46
C ASP A 186 0.53 23.05 -2.07
N TYR A 187 1.50 22.43 -1.41
CA TYR A 187 2.11 23.02 -0.22
C TYR A 187 3.11 24.11 -0.62
N THR A 188 3.26 25.11 0.23
CA THR A 188 4.31 26.11 0.14
C THR A 188 5.28 25.94 1.29
N VAL A 189 6.58 26.01 0.98
CA VAL A 189 7.64 26.00 1.97
C VAL A 189 7.99 27.45 2.30
N SER A 190 7.95 27.82 3.58
CA SER A 190 8.32 29.16 4.05
C SER A 190 9.22 29.07 5.29
N ARG A 191 10.25 29.92 5.37
CA ARG A 191 11.10 30.00 6.57
C ARG A 191 10.35 30.69 7.70
N THR A 192 10.56 30.27 8.94
CA THR A 192 9.85 30.80 10.11
C THR A 192 10.80 31.20 11.24
N PRO A 193 11.68 32.20 11.03
CA PRO A 193 12.69 32.60 12.02
C PRO A 193 12.06 33.02 13.36
N ASP A 194 10.84 33.54 13.35
CA ASP A 194 10.12 34.03 14.54
C ASP A 194 9.42 32.93 15.35
N SER A 195 9.59 31.65 14.99
CA SER A 195 8.89 30.53 15.65
C SER A 195 9.45 30.16 17.03
N GLY A 196 10.51 30.85 17.48
CA GLY A 196 11.23 30.54 18.72
C GLY A 196 12.16 29.33 18.63
N CYS A 197 12.27 28.70 17.45
CA CYS A 197 13.26 27.65 17.17
C CYS A 197 14.14 28.09 15.99
N PRO A 198 15.47 28.13 16.15
CA PRO A 198 16.37 28.47 15.05
C PRO A 198 16.23 27.43 13.93
N HIS A 199 16.58 27.82 12.71
CA HIS A 199 16.61 26.90 11.56
C HIS A 199 15.25 26.25 11.24
N SER A 200 14.16 26.96 11.58
CA SER A 200 12.80 26.50 11.40
C SER A 200 12.16 26.99 10.10
N PHE A 201 11.27 26.15 9.58
CA PHE A 201 10.49 26.37 8.38
C PHE A 201 9.13 25.70 8.52
N ARG A 202 8.20 26.06 7.64
CA ARG A 202 6.82 25.58 7.65
C ARG A 202 6.40 25.16 6.25
N LEU A 203 5.69 24.05 6.18
CA LEU A 203 4.89 23.61 5.04
C LEU A 203 3.43 24.03 5.28
N SER A 204 2.86 24.83 4.39
CA SER A 204 1.48 25.30 4.48
C SER A 204 0.68 25.11 3.19
N LYS A 205 -0.59 24.74 3.29
CA LYS A 205 -1.54 24.67 2.16
C LYS A 205 -2.86 25.31 2.58
N LYS A 206 -3.52 26.02 1.65
CA LYS A 206 -4.80 26.68 1.91
C LYS A 206 -5.85 25.63 2.32
N GLY A 207 -6.37 25.73 3.54
CA GLY A 207 -7.38 24.82 4.09
C GLY A 207 -6.85 23.54 4.74
N ALA A 208 -5.53 23.38 4.88
CA ALA A 208 -4.90 22.25 5.59
C ALA A 208 -4.05 22.71 6.78
N SER A 209 -3.80 21.80 7.73
CA SER A 209 -2.92 22.06 8.87
C SER A 209 -1.48 22.30 8.42
N SER A 210 -0.85 23.37 8.92
CA SER A 210 0.54 23.68 8.61
C SER A 210 1.49 22.79 9.42
N LEU A 211 2.47 22.16 8.74
CA LEU A 211 3.52 21.38 9.37
C LEU A 211 4.75 22.27 9.62
N HIS A 212 5.16 22.38 10.88
CA HIS A 212 6.32 23.14 11.31
C HIS A 212 7.50 22.23 11.61
N LEU A 213 8.63 22.53 11.00
CA LEU A 213 9.85 21.75 11.07
C LEU A 213 11.05 22.63 11.42
N ALA A 214 12.05 22.08 12.08
CA ALA A 214 13.34 22.73 12.29
C ALA A 214 14.46 21.70 12.17
N SER A 215 15.59 22.10 11.61
CA SER A 215 16.75 21.22 11.48
C SER A 215 17.84 21.60 12.48
N SER A 216 18.87 20.76 12.59
CA SER A 216 19.98 20.99 13.53
C SER A 216 20.97 22.09 13.08
N SER A 217 20.87 22.61 11.85
CA SER A 217 21.84 23.56 11.28
C SER A 217 21.27 24.36 10.11
N ALA A 218 21.87 25.50 9.80
CA ALA A 218 21.48 26.28 8.62
C ALA A 218 21.63 25.46 7.32
N GLU A 219 22.76 24.77 7.14
CA GLU A 219 23.05 23.96 5.94
C GLU A 219 22.00 22.87 5.69
N LYS A 220 21.66 22.07 6.71
CA LYS A 220 20.60 21.05 6.60
C LYS A 220 19.23 21.68 6.32
N THR A 221 18.96 22.86 6.85
CA THR A 221 17.71 23.58 6.58
C THR A 221 17.62 23.95 5.11
N GLU A 222 18.72 24.44 4.54
CA GLU A 222 18.77 24.80 3.12
C GLU A 222 18.58 23.58 2.24
N GLN A 223 19.21 22.46 2.57
CA GLN A 223 19.03 21.20 1.86
C GLN A 223 17.57 20.73 1.89
N TRP A 224 16.95 20.67 3.08
CA TRP A 224 15.54 20.26 3.22
C TRP A 224 14.59 21.22 2.50
N VAL A 225 14.75 22.53 2.69
CA VAL A 225 13.89 23.53 2.04
C VAL A 225 14.01 23.45 0.51
N ALA A 226 15.21 23.26 -0.03
CA ALA A 226 15.41 23.15 -1.48
C ALA A 226 14.70 21.92 -2.06
N VAL A 227 14.92 20.74 -1.48
CA VAL A 227 14.31 19.50 -1.98
C VAL A 227 12.79 19.50 -1.77
N LEU A 228 12.29 19.98 -0.62
CA LEU A 228 10.86 20.11 -0.38
C LEU A 228 10.21 21.11 -1.33
N THR A 229 10.84 22.26 -1.59
CA THR A 229 10.31 23.24 -2.54
C THR A 229 10.23 22.64 -3.95
N GLN A 230 11.23 21.87 -4.36
CA GLN A 230 11.16 21.16 -5.64
C GLN A 230 10.05 20.11 -5.62
N ALA A 231 9.87 19.39 -4.51
CA ALA A 231 8.82 18.38 -4.36
C ALA A 231 7.39 18.97 -4.25
N THR A 232 7.24 20.25 -3.92
CA THR A 232 5.94 20.94 -3.96
C THR A 232 5.53 21.38 -5.36
N LYS A 233 6.46 21.42 -6.32
CA LYS A 233 6.14 21.75 -7.70
C LYS A 233 5.36 20.59 -8.34
N PRO A 234 4.38 20.89 -9.21
CA PRO A 234 3.69 19.85 -9.97
C PRO A 234 4.73 19.09 -10.81
N ILE A 235 4.69 17.77 -10.70
CA ILE A 235 5.56 16.86 -11.45
C ILE A 235 5.11 16.91 -12.91
N LEU A 236 6.02 17.22 -13.82
CA LEU A 236 5.76 17.13 -15.26
C LEU A 236 6.12 15.72 -15.79
N GLU A 237 5.76 14.67 -15.03
CA GLU A 237 5.95 13.26 -15.42
C GLU A 237 4.63 12.69 -15.94
N PRO A 238 4.60 11.98 -17.09
CA PRO A 238 3.37 11.67 -17.81
C PRO A 238 2.30 10.80 -17.10
N TRP A 239 2.62 10.13 -15.98
CA TRP A 239 1.76 9.08 -15.41
C TRP A 239 1.28 9.32 -13.96
N LEU A 240 1.90 10.22 -13.20
CA LEU A 240 1.47 10.61 -11.85
C LEU A 240 1.34 12.13 -11.82
N ASP A 241 0.18 12.60 -12.29
CA ASP A 241 -0.13 14.01 -12.42
C ASP A 241 -1.32 14.36 -11.51
N ASP A 242 -1.49 15.64 -11.22
CA ASP A 242 -2.66 16.32 -10.65
C ASP A 242 -3.98 15.98 -11.41
N ARG A 243 -3.85 15.23 -12.52
CA ARG A 243 -4.91 14.54 -13.24
C ARG A 243 -5.59 13.41 -12.47
N CYS A 244 -4.99 12.71 -11.49
CA CYS A 244 -5.73 11.62 -10.80
C CYS A 244 -6.98 12.11 -10.05
N LEU A 245 -6.97 13.34 -9.53
CA LEU A 245 -8.16 13.99 -9.00
C LEU A 245 -9.13 14.45 -10.09
N LYS A 246 -8.66 14.60 -11.34
CA LYS A 246 -9.44 15.04 -12.51
C LYS A 246 -9.75 13.90 -13.48
N VAL A 247 -9.62 12.66 -13.01
CA VAL A 247 -9.82 11.45 -13.81
C VAL A 247 -10.95 10.66 -13.16
N PRO A 248 -11.92 10.17 -13.97
CA PRO A 248 -13.03 9.39 -13.47
C PRO A 248 -12.54 8.08 -12.86
N PRO A 249 -13.29 7.48 -11.91
CA PRO A 249 -12.90 6.23 -11.25
C PRO A 249 -12.62 5.10 -12.22
N THR A 250 -13.31 5.08 -13.37
CA THR A 250 -13.20 4.07 -14.43
C THR A 250 -11.86 4.09 -15.17
N ARG A 251 -11.12 5.20 -15.10
CA ARG A 251 -9.83 5.36 -15.78
C ARG A 251 -8.62 5.13 -14.86
N ILE A 252 -8.86 4.83 -13.58
CA ILE A 252 -7.78 4.45 -12.66
C ILE A 252 -7.51 2.95 -12.83
N PRO A 253 -6.35 2.54 -13.38
CA PRO A 253 -6.06 1.15 -13.64
C PRO A 253 -5.80 0.40 -12.33
N GLN A 254 -6.34 -0.82 -12.23
CA GLN A 254 -6.05 -1.78 -11.16
C GLN A 254 -6.14 -1.19 -9.72
N PRO A 255 -7.32 -0.67 -9.32
CA PRO A 255 -7.52 -0.24 -7.94
C PRO A 255 -7.42 -1.43 -6.97
N ASP A 256 -6.82 -1.22 -5.80
CA ASP A 256 -6.73 -2.23 -4.74
C ASP A 256 -8.13 -2.54 -4.18
N CYS A 257 -9.01 -1.53 -4.17
CA CYS A 257 -10.43 -1.69 -3.93
C CYS A 257 -11.23 -0.56 -4.57
N ALA A 258 -12.47 -0.83 -4.97
CA ALA A 258 -13.40 0.21 -5.36
C ALA A 258 -14.83 -0.17 -4.95
N GLY A 259 -15.65 0.83 -4.72
CA GLY A 259 -17.06 0.63 -4.40
C GLY A 259 -17.68 1.76 -3.59
N THR A 260 -18.98 1.64 -3.40
CA THR A 260 -19.76 2.63 -2.67
C THR A 260 -19.59 2.46 -1.16
N LEU A 261 -19.16 3.52 -0.48
CA LEU A 261 -19.10 3.58 0.98
C LEU A 261 -19.99 4.72 1.48
N CYS A 262 -20.60 4.51 2.65
CA CYS A 262 -21.21 5.61 3.38
C CYS A 262 -20.17 6.20 4.32
N THR A 263 -19.81 7.46 4.07
CA THR A 263 -18.76 8.20 4.78
C THR A 263 -19.37 9.23 5.73
N LEU A 264 -18.82 9.39 6.93
CA LEU A 264 -19.26 10.45 7.84
C LEU A 264 -18.64 11.79 7.43
N ALA A 265 -19.45 12.70 6.89
CA ALA A 265 -19.02 14.06 6.59
C ALA A 265 -19.02 14.89 7.88
N HIS A 266 -17.89 15.55 8.22
CA HIS A 266 -17.74 16.25 9.50
C HIS A 266 -17.83 17.79 9.41
N HIS A 267 -18.10 18.35 8.22
CA HIS A 267 -18.31 19.79 8.08
C HIS A 267 -19.75 20.14 8.50
N ARG A 268 -19.90 20.58 9.75
CA ARG A 268 -21.13 21.13 10.38
C ARG A 268 -22.28 20.15 10.66
N GLY A 269 -21.98 18.87 10.93
CA GLY A 269 -22.97 17.89 11.40
C GLY A 269 -22.49 16.45 11.25
N LYS A 270 -23.09 15.51 11.99
CA LYS A 270 -22.83 14.05 11.85
C LYS A 270 -23.68 13.47 10.71
N ALA A 271 -23.45 13.93 9.48
CA ALA A 271 -24.24 13.50 8.32
C ALA A 271 -23.49 12.42 7.51
N TRP A 272 -24.10 11.25 7.38
CA TRP A 272 -23.60 10.18 6.52
C TRP A 272 -23.89 10.49 5.06
N ARG A 273 -22.87 10.37 4.20
CA ARG A 273 -23.00 10.56 2.75
C ARG A 273 -22.46 9.35 2.03
N ARG A 274 -23.28 8.81 1.13
CA ARG A 274 -22.87 7.78 0.18
C ARG A 274 -21.93 8.40 -0.84
N ARG A 275 -20.77 7.79 -1.03
CA ARG A 275 -19.72 8.21 -1.97
C ARG A 275 -19.15 6.99 -2.66
N PHE A 276 -18.80 7.12 -3.93
CA PHE A 276 -17.99 6.11 -4.59
C PHE A 276 -16.54 6.30 -4.14
N CYS A 277 -15.97 5.28 -3.51
CA CYS A 277 -14.62 5.31 -2.99
C CYS A 277 -13.73 4.40 -3.82
N LEU A 278 -12.51 4.83 -4.08
CA LEU A 278 -11.50 4.06 -4.80
C LEU A 278 -10.21 4.09 -3.99
N LEU A 279 -9.66 2.92 -3.70
CA LEU A 279 -8.40 2.72 -3.00
C LEU A 279 -7.34 2.27 -4.00
N LYS A 280 -6.24 2.99 -4.04
CA LYS A 280 -5.07 2.65 -4.84
C LYS A 280 -3.83 3.18 -4.16
N ASP A 281 -2.86 2.31 -3.91
CA ASP A 281 -1.54 2.68 -3.39
C ASP A 281 -1.61 3.46 -2.06
N ALA A 282 -2.37 2.92 -1.10
CA ALA A 282 -2.72 3.53 0.17
C ALA A 282 -3.34 4.93 0.06
N CYS A 283 -3.80 5.34 -1.12
CA CYS A 283 -4.55 6.56 -1.34
C CYS A 283 -6.04 6.22 -1.56
N LEU A 284 -6.89 6.83 -0.75
CA LEU A 284 -8.33 6.69 -0.84
C LEU A 284 -8.94 7.94 -1.48
N TYR A 285 -9.53 7.75 -2.65
CA TYR A 285 -10.19 8.77 -3.45
C TYR A 285 -11.70 8.75 -3.18
N PHE A 286 -12.30 9.93 -3.08
CA PHE A 286 -13.73 10.11 -2.83
C PHE A 286 -14.39 10.76 -4.04
N TYR A 287 -15.36 10.08 -4.64
CA TYR A 287 -16.19 10.59 -5.73
C TYR A 287 -17.64 10.71 -5.27
N SER A 288 -18.41 11.58 -5.92
CA SER A 288 -19.85 11.66 -5.67
C SER A 288 -20.53 10.34 -6.07
N ASP A 289 -20.14 9.79 -7.21
CA ASP A 289 -20.58 8.52 -7.77
C ASP A 289 -19.55 7.94 -8.76
N ILE A 290 -19.85 6.80 -9.39
CA ILE A 290 -18.97 6.13 -10.35
C ILE A 290 -18.79 6.89 -11.67
N ASN A 291 -19.73 7.77 -12.02
CA ASN A 291 -19.73 8.55 -13.26
C ASN A 291 -19.07 9.93 -13.07
N SER A 292 -18.56 10.21 -11.87
CA SER A 292 -17.93 11.48 -11.55
C SER A 292 -16.62 11.60 -12.31
N GLU A 293 -16.44 12.70 -13.05
CA GLU A 293 -15.21 12.97 -13.80
C GLU A 293 -14.02 13.35 -12.91
N VAL A 294 -14.31 13.82 -11.70
CA VAL A 294 -13.30 14.32 -10.76
C VAL A 294 -13.58 13.81 -9.34
N ALA A 295 -12.51 13.54 -8.60
CA ALA A 295 -12.59 13.20 -7.19
C ALA A 295 -12.92 14.46 -6.37
N SER A 296 -13.89 14.35 -5.48
CA SER A 296 -14.22 15.36 -4.46
C SER A 296 -13.11 15.55 -3.42
N GLY A 297 -12.18 14.60 -3.34
CA GLY A 297 -11.01 14.65 -2.48
C GLY A 297 -10.27 13.33 -2.47
N MET A 298 -9.07 13.35 -1.91
CA MET A 298 -8.21 12.18 -1.72
C MET A 298 -7.58 12.26 -0.33
N VAL A 299 -7.34 11.11 0.29
CA VAL A 299 -6.57 11.00 1.52
C VAL A 299 -5.51 9.91 1.39
N CYS A 300 -4.30 10.24 1.82
CA CYS A 300 -3.20 9.33 1.99
C CYS A 300 -3.36 8.60 3.35
N LEU A 301 -3.48 7.28 3.32
CA LEU A 301 -3.80 6.43 4.47
C LEU A 301 -2.56 5.79 5.12
N GLN A 302 -1.35 6.18 4.73
CA GLN A 302 -0.13 5.61 5.28
C GLN A 302 -0.04 5.89 6.80
N GLY A 303 0.13 4.83 7.58
CA GLY A 303 0.12 4.85 9.05
C GLY A 303 -1.28 4.87 9.69
N TYR A 304 -2.36 4.93 8.91
CA TYR A 304 -3.70 4.75 9.47
C TYR A 304 -3.91 3.30 9.87
N ARG A 305 -4.59 3.10 11.00
CA ARG A 305 -5.02 1.77 11.43
C ARG A 305 -6.46 1.54 11.04
N VAL A 306 -6.71 0.40 10.40
CA VAL A 306 -8.05 -0.03 10.04
C VAL A 306 -8.66 -0.77 11.24
N GLN A 307 -9.88 -0.41 11.64
CA GLN A 307 -10.57 -1.05 12.76
C GLN A 307 -12.05 -1.30 12.46
N SER A 308 -12.58 -2.44 12.92
CA SER A 308 -14.02 -2.64 12.96
C SER A 308 -14.64 -1.78 14.05
N SER A 309 -15.66 -0.98 13.70
CA SER A 309 -16.33 -0.14 14.69
C SER A 309 -17.48 -0.93 15.33
N ALA A 310 -17.50 -0.99 16.67
CA ALA A 310 -18.54 -1.67 17.45
C ALA A 310 -19.75 -0.76 17.78
N SER A 311 -19.75 0.49 17.30
CA SER A 311 -20.80 1.47 17.63
C SER A 311 -22.14 1.11 16.96
N GLY A 312 -23.08 0.65 17.78
CA GLY A 312 -24.29 -0.09 17.40
C GLY A 312 -25.35 0.58 16.51
N ALA A 313 -25.08 1.74 15.92
CA ALA A 313 -26.03 2.39 15.00
C ALA A 313 -25.91 1.90 13.54
N LYS A 314 -24.78 1.28 13.15
CA LYS A 314 -24.52 0.81 11.78
C LYS A 314 -23.80 -0.54 11.80
N ARG A 315 -24.52 -1.62 11.48
CA ARG A 315 -24.05 -3.03 11.63
C ARG A 315 -22.72 -3.34 10.94
N PHE A 316 -22.46 -2.76 9.77
CA PHE A 316 -21.25 -3.05 8.98
C PHE A 316 -20.32 -1.84 8.93
N ALA A 317 -20.13 -1.19 10.08
CA ALA A 317 -19.24 -0.04 10.22
C ALA A 317 -17.78 -0.43 10.48
N PHE A 318 -16.88 0.43 10.02
CA PHE A 318 -15.44 0.39 10.28
C PHE A 318 -14.87 1.82 10.27
N GLU A 319 -13.67 1.98 10.80
CA GLU A 319 -13.01 3.27 10.95
C GLU A 319 -11.53 3.19 10.58
N LEU A 320 -11.00 4.33 10.13
CA LEU A 320 -9.57 4.53 9.88
C LEU A 320 -9.04 5.49 10.92
N VAL A 321 -8.35 4.91 11.90
CA VAL A 321 -7.77 5.62 13.04
C VAL A 321 -6.46 6.29 12.61
N PRO A 322 -6.36 7.63 12.67
CA PRO A 322 -5.14 8.31 12.29
C PRO A 322 -4.03 7.98 13.29
N PRO A 323 -2.76 7.94 12.84
CA PRO A 323 -1.61 7.75 13.71
C PRO A 323 -1.31 8.98 14.60
N ASP A 324 -1.82 10.15 14.22
CA ASP A 324 -1.67 11.43 14.92
C ASP A 324 -3.05 12.08 15.14
N PRO A 325 -3.40 12.55 16.35
CA PRO A 325 -4.68 13.20 16.63
C PRO A 325 -4.98 14.47 15.81
N SER A 326 -3.95 15.10 15.23
CA SER A 326 -4.11 16.24 14.31
C SER A 326 -4.60 15.84 12.91
N LEU A 327 -4.51 14.55 12.55
CA LEU A 327 -5.02 14.02 11.31
C LEU A 327 -6.50 13.60 11.46
N ARG A 328 -7.19 13.49 10.33
CA ARG A 328 -8.64 13.29 10.33
C ARG A 328 -8.99 11.85 10.67
N HIS A 329 -9.93 11.66 11.60
CA HIS A 329 -10.55 10.36 11.82
C HIS A 329 -11.64 10.08 10.78
N PHE A 330 -11.64 8.89 10.17
CA PHE A 330 -12.64 8.51 9.17
C PHE A 330 -13.52 7.38 9.66
N TYR A 331 -14.83 7.53 9.41
CA TYR A 331 -15.84 6.53 9.72
C TYR A 331 -16.57 6.12 8.45
N PHE A 332 -16.75 4.81 8.29
CA PHE A 332 -17.36 4.18 7.14
C PHE A 332 -18.40 3.16 7.57
N TYR A 333 -19.38 2.90 6.71
CA TYR A 333 -20.13 1.65 6.75
C TYR A 333 -20.50 1.19 5.34
N THR A 334 -20.69 -0.11 5.19
CA THR A 334 -21.15 -0.77 3.97
C THR A 334 -22.58 -1.28 4.12
N ASP A 335 -23.21 -1.61 3.00
CA ASP A 335 -24.56 -2.19 3.00
C ASP A 335 -24.53 -3.70 3.32
N THR A 336 -23.38 -4.37 3.13
CA THR A 336 -23.19 -5.81 3.39
C THR A 336 -21.95 -6.12 4.24
N GLU A 337 -21.98 -7.25 4.96
CA GLU A 337 -20.83 -7.76 5.71
C GLU A 337 -19.68 -8.18 4.79
N MET A 338 -20.00 -8.74 3.61
CA MET A 338 -19.00 -9.11 2.61
C MET A 338 -18.23 -7.89 2.10
N ASP A 339 -18.92 -6.79 1.79
CA ASP A 339 -18.26 -5.54 1.40
C ASP A 339 -17.40 -4.99 2.53
N LYS A 340 -17.86 -5.07 3.79
CA LYS A 340 -17.05 -4.65 4.94
C LYS A 340 -15.76 -5.46 5.00
N LYS A 341 -15.83 -6.79 4.93
CA LYS A 341 -14.65 -7.67 4.94
C LYS A 341 -13.71 -7.37 3.77
N ARG A 342 -14.24 -7.17 2.57
CA ARG A 342 -13.47 -6.79 1.37
C ARG A 342 -12.73 -5.47 1.58
N TRP A 343 -13.41 -4.45 2.08
CA TRP A 343 -12.83 -3.12 2.31
C TRP A 343 -11.78 -3.15 3.41
N LEU A 344 -12.03 -3.83 4.54
CA LEU A 344 -11.04 -3.98 5.61
C LEU A 344 -9.76 -4.63 5.08
N ALA A 345 -9.87 -5.79 4.43
CA ALA A 345 -8.73 -6.52 3.91
C ALA A 345 -7.94 -5.72 2.86
N ALA A 346 -8.63 -5.02 1.95
CA ALA A 346 -7.95 -4.22 0.94
C ALA A 346 -7.29 -2.97 1.53
N LEU A 347 -7.90 -2.32 2.52
CA LEU A 347 -7.31 -1.18 3.24
C LEU A 347 -6.07 -1.60 4.01
N GLU A 348 -6.16 -2.69 4.78
CA GLU A 348 -5.02 -3.26 5.52
C GLU A 348 -3.89 -3.64 4.55
N TYR A 349 -4.20 -4.42 3.52
CA TYR A 349 -3.22 -4.82 2.51
C TYR A 349 -2.55 -3.63 1.80
N SER A 350 -3.35 -2.66 1.33
CA SER A 350 -2.83 -1.50 0.59
C SER A 350 -1.95 -0.62 1.48
N ILE A 351 -2.33 -0.43 2.76
CA ILE A 351 -1.54 0.34 3.73
C ILE A 351 -0.24 -0.41 4.10
N ASP A 352 -0.31 -1.71 4.39
CA ASP A 352 0.83 -2.51 4.84
C ASP A 352 1.84 -2.82 3.72
N ARG A 353 1.38 -3.00 2.48
CA ARG A 353 2.25 -3.21 1.31
C ARG A 353 3.27 -2.09 1.16
N TRP A 354 2.86 -0.84 1.40
CA TRP A 354 3.75 0.32 1.28
C TRP A 354 4.72 0.49 2.46
N ILE A 355 4.43 -0.14 3.60
CA ILE A 355 5.25 -0.08 4.82
C ILE A 355 6.45 -1.05 4.72
N LYS A 356 6.31 -2.16 3.97
CA LYS A 356 7.34 -3.21 3.86
C LYS A 356 8.36 -3.04 2.72
N VAL A 357 8.19 -2.03 1.85
CA VAL A 357 9.15 -1.70 0.76
C VAL A 357 10.13 -0.60 1.22
N GLY A 358 10.54 -0.64 2.49
CA GLY A 358 11.37 0.38 3.13
C GLY A 358 12.61 -0.23 3.78
#